data_AF-A0A5N5G147-F1
#
_entry.id   AF-A0A5N5G147-F1
#
_cell.length_a   1.000
_cell.length_b   1.000
_cell.length_c   1.000
_cell.angle_alpha   90.00
_cell.angle_beta   90.00
_cell.angle_gamma   90.00
#
_symmetry.space_group_name_H-M   'P 1'
#
loop_
_entity.id
_entity.type
_entity.pdbx_description
1 polymer ?
#
loop_
_entity_poly.entity_id
_entity_poly.type
_entity_poly.pdbx_seq_one_letter_code
_entity_poly.pdbx_strand_id
1 'polypeptide(L)'
;MLKVLKNDLFLLENQQVLECLFCHTVGNDKYSLLKLAFEFFELSVFDQTPQIKEGGETRHLLDAIRASLISSHQPQSTLKRFWELIPTVMELLQAVVKFKSKNSNWSNMLDITFEKGVTEIPPIDIESNAESLFRNLIAYKQCDPNSGFVTLTLMP
;
A
#
# COMPACT_ATOMS: atom_id res chain seq x y z
N MET A 1 -10.45 -18.12 13.37
CA MET A 1 -9.18 -18.07 14.13
C MET A 1 -8.04 -17.55 13.24
N LEU A 2 -7.65 -18.27 12.18
CA LEU A 2 -6.55 -17.86 11.29
C LEU A 2 -6.72 -16.46 10.67
N LYS A 3 -7.93 -16.11 10.21
CA LYS A 3 -8.22 -14.77 9.67
C LYS A 3 -8.00 -13.63 10.66
N VAL A 4 -8.37 -13.83 11.93
CA VAL A 4 -8.17 -12.83 13.00
C VAL A 4 -6.68 -12.64 13.24
N LEU A 5 -5.96 -13.76 13.36
CA LEU A 5 -4.50 -13.74 13.51
C LEU A 5 -3.81 -13.05 12.31
N LYS A 6 -4.23 -13.34 11.08
CA LYS A 6 -3.71 -12.65 9.88
C LYS A 6 -3.94 -11.14 9.98
N ASN A 7 -5.14 -10.70 10.33
CA ASN A 7 -5.45 -9.28 10.44
C ASN A 7 -4.64 -8.57 11.54
N ASP A 8 -4.48 -9.20 12.70
CA ASP A 8 -3.73 -8.64 13.82
C ASP A 8 -2.24 -8.56 13.49
N LEU A 9 -1.65 -9.66 13.00
CA LEU A 9 -0.24 -9.71 12.63
C LEU A 9 0.11 -8.76 11.47
N PHE A 10 -0.89 -8.37 10.67
CA PHE A 10 -0.71 -7.41 9.60
C PHE A 10 -0.56 -5.96 10.10
N LEU A 11 -1.05 -5.64 11.30
CA LEU A 11 -0.94 -4.30 11.90
C LEU A 11 0.52 -3.88 12.09
N LEU A 12 0.82 -2.61 11.78
CA LEU A 12 2.18 -2.05 11.87
C LEU A 12 2.81 -2.26 13.26
N GLU A 13 2.03 -2.07 14.33
CA GLU A 13 2.47 -2.29 15.71
C GLU A 13 2.93 -3.73 15.99
N ASN A 14 2.34 -4.70 15.30
CA ASN A 14 2.64 -6.12 15.46
C ASN A 14 3.81 -6.57 14.58
N GLN A 15 4.26 -5.77 13.60
CA GLN A 15 5.39 -6.11 12.74
C GLN A 15 6.73 -6.13 13.49
N GLN A 16 6.90 -5.25 14.48
CA GLN A 16 8.10 -5.25 15.32
C GLN A 16 8.16 -6.50 16.21
N VAL A 17 7.02 -6.91 16.77
CA VAL A 17 6.93 -8.14 17.57
C VAL A 17 7.21 -9.36 16.70
N LEU A 18 6.68 -9.41 15.47
CA LEU A 18 6.97 -10.46 14.51
C LEU A 18 8.46 -10.55 14.18
N GLU A 19 9.12 -9.42 13.98
CA GLU A 19 10.56 -9.40 13.71
C GLU A 19 11.37 -9.93 14.89
N CYS A 20 11.04 -9.52 16.12
CA CYS A 20 11.67 -10.07 17.32
C CYS A 20 11.44 -11.58 17.46
N LEU A 21 10.19 -12.04 17.33
CA LEU A 21 9.86 -13.46 17.41
C LEU A 21 10.58 -14.26 16.33
N PHE A 22 10.63 -13.75 15.10
CA PHE A 22 11.34 -14.37 14.00
C PHE A 22 12.83 -14.52 14.33
N CYS A 23 13.50 -13.47 14.78
CA CYS A 23 14.92 -13.52 15.17
C CYS A 23 15.21 -14.55 16.28
N HIS A 24 14.25 -14.80 17.17
CA HIS A 24 14.39 -15.79 18.24
C HIS A 24 14.00 -17.23 17.86
N THR A 25 13.23 -17.39 16.79
CA THR A 25 12.71 -18.70 16.34
C THR A 25 13.40 -19.22 15.09
N VAL A 26 14.05 -18.33 14.32
CA VAL A 26 14.77 -18.70 13.11
C VAL A 26 15.95 -19.59 13.50
N GLY A 27 15.83 -20.87 13.12
CA GLY A 27 16.90 -21.86 13.29
C GLY A 27 18.03 -21.63 12.29
N ASN A 28 18.67 -22.71 11.84
CA ASN A 28 19.71 -22.65 10.82
C ASN A 28 19.15 -22.51 9.37
N ASP A 29 17.85 -22.25 9.24
CA ASP A 29 17.15 -22.20 7.97
C ASP A 29 17.32 -20.85 7.26
N LYS A 30 17.24 -20.87 5.93
CA LYS A 30 17.50 -19.71 5.05
C LYS A 30 16.26 -18.86 4.73
N TYR A 31 15.15 -19.05 5.43
CA TYR A 31 13.93 -18.31 5.12
C TYR A 31 14.07 -16.85 5.56
N SER A 32 13.58 -15.91 4.74
CA SER A 32 13.41 -14.53 5.16
C SER A 32 12.01 -14.32 5.74
N LEU A 33 11.89 -13.48 6.78
CA LEU A 33 10.61 -13.11 7.36
C LEU A 33 9.64 -12.59 6.30
N LEU A 34 10.13 -11.79 5.36
CA LEU A 34 9.34 -11.26 4.24
C LEU A 34 8.76 -12.36 3.36
N LYS A 35 9.54 -13.39 3.02
CA LYS A 35 9.06 -14.52 2.22
C LYS A 35 7.95 -15.27 2.94
N LEU A 36 8.17 -15.59 4.22
CA LEU A 36 7.17 -16.27 5.05
C LEU A 36 5.91 -15.41 5.22
N ALA A 37 6.06 -14.10 5.38
CA ALA A 37 4.94 -13.18 5.49
C ALA A 37 4.11 -13.13 4.20
N PHE A 38 4.74 -13.06 3.02
CA PHE A 38 4.00 -13.06 1.75
C PHE A 38 3.22 -14.36 1.54
N GLU A 39 3.83 -15.51 1.86
CA GLU A 39 3.16 -16.81 1.81
C GLU A 39 2.02 -16.90 2.83
N PHE A 40 2.25 -16.48 4.08
CA PHE A 40 1.27 -16.59 5.17
C PHE A 40 0.06 -15.67 4.99
N PHE A 41 0.29 -14.42 4.62
CA PHE A 41 -0.79 -13.45 4.43
C PHE A 41 -1.48 -13.61 3.07
N GLU A 42 -0.98 -14.50 2.19
CA GLU A 42 -1.47 -14.67 0.82
C GLU A 42 -1.59 -13.30 0.13
N LEU A 43 -0.53 -12.49 0.23
CA LEU A 43 -0.56 -11.10 -0.22
C LEU A 43 -0.51 -11.04 -1.75
N SER A 44 -1.66 -11.25 -2.39
CA SER A 44 -1.97 -10.64 -3.67
C SER A 44 -2.44 -9.22 -3.39
N VAL A 45 -1.57 -8.24 -3.60
CA VAL A 45 -1.92 -6.84 -3.39
C VAL A 45 -2.48 -6.33 -4.70
N PHE A 46 -3.81 -6.39 -4.87
CA PHE A 46 -4.52 -5.89 -6.06
C PHE A 46 -3.95 -6.47 -7.36
N ASP A 47 -3.97 -7.81 -7.44
CA ASP A 47 -3.45 -8.62 -8.54
C ASP A 47 -1.95 -8.46 -8.83
N GLN A 48 -1.21 -7.80 -7.94
CA GLN A 48 0.25 -7.69 -8.01
C GLN A 48 0.87 -8.57 -6.94
N THR A 49 1.78 -9.45 -7.38
CA THR A 49 2.65 -10.22 -6.49
C THR A 49 3.83 -9.34 -6.06
N PRO A 50 4.04 -9.12 -4.75
CA PRO A 50 5.20 -8.39 -4.26
C PRO A 50 6.51 -9.01 -4.70
N GLN A 51 7.29 -8.24 -5.46
CA GLN A 51 8.62 -8.66 -5.89
C GLN A 51 9.63 -8.27 -4.81
N ILE A 52 10.15 -9.27 -4.08
CA ILE A 52 11.32 -9.07 -3.22
C ILE A 52 12.51 -8.84 -4.14
N LYS A 53 13.01 -7.61 -4.21
CA LYS A 53 14.29 -7.34 -4.89
C LYS A 53 15.42 -7.87 -4.01
N GLU A 54 16.06 -8.97 -4.42
CA GLU A 54 17.28 -9.43 -3.78
C GLU A 54 18.35 -8.34 -3.84
N GLY A 55 18.85 -7.90 -2.68
CA GLY A 55 19.89 -6.88 -2.55
C GLY A 55 19.42 -5.44 -2.28
N GLY A 56 18.11 -5.19 -2.21
CA GLY A 56 17.55 -3.93 -1.70
C GLY A 56 17.21 -4.04 -0.20
N GLU A 57 17.57 -3.04 0.61
CA GLU A 57 17.12 -2.93 2.01
C GLU A 57 15.60 -2.69 2.07
N THR A 58 14.77 -3.70 1.82
CA THR A 58 13.38 -3.65 2.29
C THR A 58 13.41 -3.82 3.79
N ARG A 59 13.16 -2.73 4.53
CA ARG A 59 13.38 -2.70 5.99
C ARG A 59 12.32 -3.53 6.73
N HIS A 60 11.06 -3.50 6.28
CA HIS A 60 9.94 -4.22 6.91
C HIS A 60 8.84 -4.59 5.88
N LEU A 61 7.84 -5.39 6.32
CA LEU A 61 6.78 -5.93 5.47
C LEU A 61 5.98 -4.86 4.70
N LEU A 62 5.57 -3.77 5.35
CA LEU A 62 4.82 -2.70 4.67
C LEU A 62 5.66 -1.96 3.62
N ASP A 63 6.96 -1.85 3.85
CA ASP A 63 7.86 -1.23 2.88
C ASP A 63 7.96 -2.09 1.61
N ALA A 64 8.02 -3.42 1.77
CA ALA A 64 8.00 -4.35 0.64
C ALA A 64 6.66 -4.31 -0.13
N ILE A 65 5.53 -4.21 0.58
CA ILE A 65 4.21 -4.03 -0.04
C ILE A 65 4.13 -2.70 -0.80
N ARG A 66 4.58 -1.60 -0.18
CA ARG A 66 4.64 -0.27 -0.83
C ARG A 66 5.54 -0.32 -2.07
N ALA A 67 6.72 -0.93 -1.97
CA ALA A 67 7.65 -1.06 -3.08
C ALA A 67 7.05 -1.87 -4.23
N SER A 68 6.29 -2.93 -3.94
CA SER A 68 5.53 -3.69 -4.95
C SER A 68 4.54 -2.80 -5.68
N LEU A 69 3.69 -2.09 -4.94
CA LEU A 69 2.64 -1.22 -5.50
C LEU A 69 3.23 -0.14 -6.43
N ILE A 70 4.38 0.41 -6.07
CA ILE A 70 5.02 1.51 -6.81
C ILE A 70 5.99 0.97 -7.88
N SER A 71 6.28 -0.33 -7.91
CA SER A 71 7.33 -0.90 -8.78
C SER A 71 7.11 -0.67 -10.28
N SER A 72 5.85 -0.59 -10.71
CA SER A 72 5.44 -0.28 -12.09
C SER A 72 5.40 1.22 -12.39
N HIS A 73 5.50 2.07 -11.36
CA HIS A 73 5.42 3.52 -11.48
C HIS A 73 6.79 4.16 -11.32
N GLN A 74 7.35 4.63 -12.42
CA GLN A 74 8.41 5.62 -12.34
C GLN A 74 7.78 6.95 -11.87
N PRO A 75 8.23 7.54 -10.74
CA PRO A 75 7.76 8.84 -10.33
C PRO A 75 8.11 9.86 -11.41
N GLN A 76 7.10 10.27 -12.18
CA GLN A 76 7.21 11.36 -13.13
C GLN A 76 7.20 12.65 -12.33
N SER A 77 8.39 13.11 -11.95
CA SER A 77 8.80 14.50 -11.67
C SER A 77 9.62 14.67 -10.39
N THR A 78 10.69 15.44 -10.54
CA THR A 78 11.49 16.10 -9.51
C THR A 78 10.76 17.29 -8.87
N LEU A 79 9.43 17.36 -8.98
CA LEU A 79 8.68 18.46 -8.41
C LEU A 79 8.70 18.33 -6.90
N LYS A 80 9.40 19.28 -6.27
CA LYS A 80 9.32 19.62 -4.85
C LYS A 80 7.90 20.14 -4.58
N ARG A 81 6.91 19.25 -4.67
CA ARG A 81 5.51 19.59 -4.45
C ARG A 81 5.40 19.78 -2.94
N PHE A 82 5.27 21.03 -2.52
CA PHE A 82 4.79 21.33 -1.19
C PHE A 82 3.50 20.53 -0.97
N TRP A 83 3.33 20.05 0.26
CA TRP A 83 2.24 19.19 0.70
C TRP A 83 0.89 19.91 0.60
N GLU A 84 0.40 20.10 -0.62
CA GLU A 84 -0.94 20.56 -0.89
C GLU A 84 -1.89 19.44 -0.47
N LEU A 85 -2.86 19.79 0.38
CA LEU A 85 -3.94 18.88 0.76
C LEU A 85 -4.59 18.35 -0.51
N ILE A 86 -4.70 17.03 -0.61
CA ILE A 86 -5.44 16.40 -1.70
C ILE A 86 -6.90 16.81 -1.51
N PRO A 87 -7.53 17.47 -2.50
CA PRO A 87 -8.94 17.82 -2.40
C PRO A 87 -9.80 16.58 -2.17
N THR A 88 -10.81 16.71 -1.33
CA THR A 88 -11.79 15.66 -1.09
C THR A 88 -12.54 15.30 -2.37
N VAL A 89 -13.08 14.07 -2.43
CA VAL A 89 -13.92 13.66 -3.57
C VAL A 89 -15.08 14.62 -3.77
N MET A 90 -15.65 15.18 -2.69
CA MET A 90 -16.70 16.18 -2.75
C MET A 90 -16.25 17.46 -3.45
N GLU A 91 -15.10 18.02 -3.06
CA GLU A 91 -14.54 19.22 -3.69
C GLU A 91 -14.23 18.99 -5.17
N LEU A 92 -13.73 17.79 -5.52
CA LEU A 92 -13.47 17.41 -6.91
C LEU A 92 -14.78 17.34 -7.72
N LEU A 93 -15.84 16.75 -7.16
CA LEU A 93 -17.17 16.71 -7.80
C LEU A 93 -17.75 18.11 -7.99
N GLN A 94 -17.60 19.01 -7.01
CA GLN A 94 -18.01 20.41 -7.11
C GLN A 94 -17.22 21.17 -8.19
N ALA A 95 -15.94 20.81 -8.37
CA ALA A 95 -15.09 21.29 -9.46
C ALA A 95 -15.40 20.61 -10.81
N VAL A 96 -16.51 19.86 -10.93
CA VAL A 96 -16.98 19.21 -12.17
C VAL A 96 -16.05 18.07 -12.63
N VAL A 97 -15.20 17.55 -11.75
CA VAL A 97 -14.44 16.33 -12.01
C VAL A 97 -15.40 15.14 -12.00
N LYS A 98 -15.36 14.32 -13.05
CA LYS A 98 -16.14 13.09 -13.17
C LYS A 98 -15.25 11.89 -12.86
N PHE A 99 -15.77 10.92 -12.12
CA PHE A 99 -15.07 9.68 -11.83
C PHE A 99 -15.69 8.53 -12.64
N LYS A 100 -14.85 7.66 -13.19
CA LYS A 100 -15.27 6.46 -13.91
C LYS A 100 -14.36 5.27 -13.57
N SER A 101 -14.94 4.07 -13.60
CA SER A 101 -14.13 2.85 -13.64
C SER A 101 -13.41 2.77 -14.98
N LYS A 102 -12.13 2.43 -14.94
CA LYS A 102 -11.35 2.11 -16.14
C LYS A 102 -11.83 0.80 -16.75
N ASN A 103 -11.67 0.64 -18.06
CA ASN A 103 -11.94 -0.61 -18.77
C ASN A 103 -10.88 -1.67 -18.42
N SER A 104 -11.04 -2.91 -18.89
CA SER A 104 -10.16 -4.05 -18.57
C SER A 104 -8.70 -3.93 -19.04
N ASN A 105 -8.30 -2.84 -19.69
CA ASN A 105 -6.94 -2.63 -20.20
C ASN A 105 -6.15 -1.69 -19.29
N TRP A 106 -6.07 -2.02 -17.99
CA TRP A 106 -5.24 -1.31 -17.03
C TRP A 106 -4.02 -2.14 -16.65
N SER A 107 -2.89 -1.48 -16.41
CA SER A 107 -1.61 -2.17 -16.17
C SER A 107 -1.41 -2.60 -14.71
N ASN A 108 -1.86 -1.77 -13.77
CA ASN A 108 -1.82 -2.04 -12.34
C ASN A 108 -2.80 -1.09 -11.59
N MET A 109 -3.02 -1.29 -10.29
CA MET A 109 -4.00 -0.52 -9.51
C MET A 109 -3.77 1.00 -9.52
N LEU A 110 -2.52 1.45 -9.64
CA LEU A 110 -2.16 2.86 -9.64
C LEU A 110 -2.24 3.51 -11.04
N ASP A 111 -2.76 2.77 -12.04
CA ASP A 111 -2.98 3.24 -13.41
C ASP A 111 -4.19 4.19 -13.54
N ILE A 112 -4.12 5.28 -12.78
CA ILE A 112 -5.13 6.34 -12.69
C ILE A 112 -4.82 7.41 -13.74
N THR A 113 -5.81 7.76 -14.55
CA THR A 113 -5.69 8.81 -15.57
C THR A 113 -6.61 9.97 -15.25
N PHE A 114 -6.19 11.19 -15.59
CA PHE A 114 -7.04 12.37 -15.56
C PHE A 114 -6.96 13.07 -16.92
N GLU A 115 -8.05 13.02 -17.68
CA GLU A 115 -8.14 13.65 -18.99
C GLU A 115 -9.48 14.38 -19.14
N LYS A 116 -9.44 15.64 -19.57
CA LYS A 116 -10.64 16.45 -19.89
C LYS A 116 -11.68 16.47 -18.77
N GLY A 117 -11.23 16.56 -17.51
CA GLY A 117 -12.12 16.59 -16.34
C GLY A 117 -12.69 15.23 -15.95
N VAL A 118 -12.19 14.13 -16.52
CA VAL A 118 -12.57 12.76 -16.15
C VAL A 118 -11.37 12.07 -15.51
N THR A 119 -11.56 11.59 -14.29
CA THR A 119 -10.64 10.70 -13.58
C THR A 119 -11.09 9.26 -13.80
N GLU A 120 -10.28 8.45 -14.49
CA GLU A 120 -10.51 7.01 -14.61
C GLU A 120 -9.66 6.25 -13.60
N ILE A 121 -10.30 5.42 -12.79
CA ILE A 121 -9.64 4.63 -11.74
C ILE A 121 -9.83 3.15 -12.09
N PRO A 122 -8.77 2.33 -12.09
CA PRO A 122 -8.90 0.88 -12.20
C PRO A 122 -9.85 0.31 -11.15
N PRO A 123 -10.68 -0.71 -11.47
CA PRO A 123 -11.46 -1.40 -10.46
C PRO A 123 -10.51 -2.02 -9.41
N ILE A 124 -10.92 -1.94 -8.15
CA ILE A 124 -10.15 -2.42 -7.00
C ILE A 124 -11.02 -3.44 -6.28
N ASP A 125 -10.54 -4.67 -6.16
CA ASP A 125 -11.21 -5.69 -5.36
C ASP A 125 -10.94 -5.45 -3.87
N ILE A 126 -12.01 -5.16 -3.14
CA ILE A 126 -11.95 -4.93 -1.69
C ILE A 126 -12.10 -6.27 -0.99
N GLU A 127 -10.97 -6.88 -0.65
CA GLU A 127 -10.92 -8.06 0.18
C GLU A 127 -11.04 -7.73 1.67
N SER A 128 -11.26 -8.76 2.49
CA SER A 128 -11.52 -8.59 3.93
C SER A 128 -10.33 -8.05 4.75
N ASN A 129 -9.13 -8.00 4.19
CA ASN A 129 -7.93 -7.41 4.78
C ASN A 129 -7.65 -5.99 4.25
N ALA A 130 -8.39 -5.51 3.24
CA ALA A 130 -8.11 -4.25 2.54
C ALA A 130 -8.14 -3.06 3.51
N GLU A 131 -9.09 -3.04 4.44
CA GLU A 131 -9.23 -2.00 5.46
C GLU A 131 -7.97 -1.87 6.33
N SER A 132 -7.46 -2.99 6.84
CA SER A 132 -6.21 -3.04 7.60
C SER A 132 -5.01 -2.68 6.73
N LEU A 133 -4.97 -3.15 5.48
CA LEU A 133 -3.94 -2.80 4.51
C LEU A 133 -3.84 -1.30 4.30
N PHE A 134 -4.94 -0.66 3.93
CA PHE A 134 -4.96 0.78 3.67
C PHE A 134 -4.60 1.58 4.92
N ARG A 135 -5.15 1.24 6.10
CA ARG A 135 -4.78 1.93 7.35
C ARG A 135 -3.30 1.82 7.66
N ASN A 136 -2.71 0.63 7.52
CA ASN A 136 -1.29 0.42 7.78
C ASN A 136 -0.41 1.17 6.76
N LEU A 137 -0.79 1.20 5.49
CA LEU A 137 -0.08 1.98 4.46
C LEU A 137 -0.18 3.49 4.72
N ILE A 138 -1.34 3.97 5.18
CA ILE A 138 -1.57 5.36 5.57
C ILE A 138 -0.69 5.70 6.78
N ALA A 139 -0.72 4.89 7.84
CA ALA A 139 0.08 5.08 9.04
C ALA A 139 1.58 5.07 8.71
N TYR A 140 2.04 4.09 7.90
CA TYR A 140 3.41 4.03 7.41
C TYR A 140 3.82 5.32 6.69
N LYS A 141 2.96 5.84 5.80
CA LYS A 141 3.18 7.10 5.10
C LYS A 141 3.06 8.33 6.00
N GLN A 142 2.38 8.28 7.13
CA GLN A 142 2.30 9.40 8.08
C GLN A 142 3.48 9.41 9.07
N CYS A 143 4.07 8.24 9.33
CA CYS A 143 5.18 8.06 10.24
C CYS A 143 6.56 8.23 9.58
N ASP A 144 6.67 8.25 8.25
CA ASP A 144 7.93 8.50 7.56
C ASP A 144 8.36 9.97 7.81
N PRO A 145 9.54 10.23 8.43
CA PRO A 145 9.97 11.60 8.74
C PRO A 145 10.19 12.47 7.50
N ASN A 146 10.38 11.84 6.32
CA ASN A 146 10.51 12.54 5.05
C ASN A 146 9.15 12.81 4.39
N SER A 147 8.08 12.19 4.89
CA SER A 147 6.71 12.51 4.53
C SER A 147 6.13 13.53 5.51
N GLY A 148 5.86 14.74 5.03
CA GLY A 148 5.08 15.71 5.78
C GLY A 148 3.69 15.16 6.13
N PHE A 149 3.11 15.68 7.20
CA PHE A 149 1.80 15.27 7.71
C PHE A 149 0.74 15.30 6.59
N VAL A 150 0.15 14.13 6.28
CA VAL A 150 -1.04 14.02 5.43
C VAL A 150 -2.23 13.74 6.32
N THR A 151 -3.12 14.70 6.51
CA THR A 151 -4.40 14.45 7.18
C THR A 151 -5.35 13.85 6.17
N LEU A 152 -5.49 12.52 6.17
CA LEU A 152 -6.59 11.86 5.45
C LEU A 152 -7.83 11.98 6.32
N THR A 153 -8.70 12.94 5.99
CA THR A 153 -10.04 12.99 6.55
C THR A 153 -10.87 11.86 5.94
N LEU A 154 -10.87 10.71 6.61
CA LEU A 154 -11.93 9.72 6.42
C LEU A 154 -13.21 10.38 6.95
N MET A 155 -14.08 10.84 6.04
CA MET A 155 -15.41 11.28 6.47
C MET A 155 -16.16 10.05 7.05
N PRO A 156 -16.87 10.23 8.18
CA PRO A 156 -17.64 9.17 8.83
C PRO A 156 -18.84 8.69 7.99
#